data_AF-A0A3N4JPM2-F1
#
_entry.id   AF-A0A3N4JPM2-F1
#
_cell.length_a   1.000
_cell.length_b   1.000
_cell.length_c   1.000
_cell.angle_alpha   90.00
_cell.angle_beta   90.00
_cell.angle_gamma   90.00
#
_symmetry.space_group_name_H-M   'P 1'
#
loop_
_entity.id
_entity.type
_entity.pdbx_description
1 polymer ?
#
loop_
_entity_poly.entity_id
_entity_poly.type
_entity_poly.pdbx_seq_one_letter_code
_entity_poly.pdbx_strand_id
1 'polypeptide(L)' 'MLSRLWYEFLCLLNDEMHIQHCHIALISDNCPSHPSPDKPPIDYTGPTPSILTNLTLIFLPPCKTAYL' A
#
# COMPACT_ATOMS: atom_id res chain seq x y z
N MET A 1 -7.15 -8.67 8.33
CA MET A 1 -7.09 -9.68 7.24
C MET A 1 -6.84 -9.06 5.87
N LEU A 2 -7.77 -8.27 5.28
CA LEU A 2 -7.52 -7.62 3.96
C LEU A 2 -6.44 -6.52 4.01
N SER A 3 -6.45 -5.67 5.04
CA SER A 3 -5.43 -4.64 5.24
C SER A 3 -4.03 -5.22 5.42
N ARG A 4 -3.93 -6.43 6.01
CA ARG A 4 -2.67 -7.16 6.13
C ARG A 4 -2.16 -7.64 4.77
N LEU A 5 -3.03 -8.21 3.93
CA LEU A 5 -2.66 -8.64 2.58
C LEU A 5 -2.21 -7.46 1.72
N TRP A 6 -2.91 -6.33 1.81
CA TRP A 6 -2.51 -5.09 1.17
C TRP A 6 -1.10 -4.66 1.62
N TYR A 7 -0.86 -4.70 2.93
CA TYR A 7 0.44 -4.35 3.49
C TYR A 7 1.57 -5.28 3.04
N GLU A 8 1.35 -6.60 3.07
CA GLU A 8 2.31 -7.60 2.59
C GLU A 8 2.60 -7.43 1.09
N PHE A 9 1.59 -7.12 0.29
CA PHE A 9 1.74 -6.80 -1.13
C PHE A 9 2.64 -5.57 -1.35
N LEU A 10 2.42 -4.48 -0.61
CA LEU A 10 3.23 -3.27 -0.73
C LEU A 10 4.70 -3.52 -0.39
N CYS A 11 4.97 -4.31 0.66
CA CYS A 11 6.34 -4.67 1.02
C CYS A 11 7.02 -5.48 -0.09
N LEU A 12 6.37 -6.54 -0.58
CA LEU A 12 6.93 -7.38 -1.63
C LEU A 12 7.19 -6.61 -2.92
N LEU A 13 6.24 -5.75 -3.30
CA LEU A 13 6.38 -4.90 -4.47
C LEU A 13 7.55 -3.91 -4.30
N ASN A 14 7.70 -3.29 -3.12
CA ASN A 14 8.80 -2.37 -2.86
C ASN A 14 10.16 -3.07 -2.96
N ASP A 15 10.28 -4.28 -2.41
CA ASP A 15 11.51 -5.07 -2.49
C ASP A 15 11.83 -5.43 -3.94
N GLU A 16 10.83 -5.81 -4.74
CA GLU A 16 11.00 -6.09 -6.16
C GLU A 16 11.46 -4.86 -6.94
N MET A 17 10.86 -3.69 -6.68
CA MET A 17 11.26 -2.44 -7.33
C MET A 17 12.66 -1.99 -6.88
N HIS A 18 13.03 -2.24 -5.63
CA HIS A 18 14.38 -2.03 -5.13
C HIS A 18 15.42 -2.90 -5.86
N ILE A 19 15.13 -4.19 -6.06
CA ILE A 19 15.98 -5.12 -6.82
C ILE A 19 16.12 -4.67 -8.28
N GLN A 20 15.05 -4.15 -8.88
CA GLN A 20 15.04 -3.63 -10.25
C GLN A 20 15.61 -2.20 -10.36
N HIS A 21 16.03 -1.58 -9.25
CA HIS A 21 16.49 -0.19 -9.18
C HIS A 21 15.51 0.82 -9.82
N CYS A 22 14.21 0.56 -9.69
CA CYS A 22 13.16 1.42 -10.22
C CYS A 22 12.33 2.05 -9.10
N HIS A 23 11.70 3.17 -9.46
CA HIS A 23 10.76 3.88 -8.61
C HIS A 23 9.44 4.01 -9.36
N ILE A 24 8.34 3.57 -8.74
CA ILE A 24 7.03 3.58 -9.39
C ILE A 24 5.98 4.34 -8.57
N ALA A 25 4.96 4.83 -9.26
CA ALA A 25 3.75 5.33 -8.62
C ALA A 25 2.67 4.24 -8.68
N LEU A 26 2.18 3.81 -7.51
CA LEU A 26 1.06 2.89 -7.40
C LEU A 26 -0.23 3.70 -7.16
N ILE A 27 -1.19 3.57 -8.07
CA ILE A 27 -2.49 4.22 -7.95
C ILE A 27 -3.49 3.20 -7.41
N SER A 28 -4.15 3.53 -6.30
CA SER A 28 -5.15 2.67 -5.66
C SER A 28 -6.42 3.43 -5.32
N ASP A 29 -7.53 2.73 -5.14
CA ASP A 29 -8.75 3.32 -4.58
C ASP A 29 -8.57 3.63 -3.08
N ASN A 30 -9.29 4.64 -2.58
CA ASN A 30 -9.30 4.97 -1.15
C ASN A 30 -10.25 4.04 -0.36
N CYS A 31 -10.08 2.73 -0.55
CA CYS A 31 -10.84 1.73 0.20
C CYS A 31 -10.27 1.61 1.63
N PRO A 32 -11.10 1.43 2.69
CA PRO A 32 -10.61 1.19 4.04
C PRO A 32 -9.68 -0.02 4.18
N SER A 33 -9.76 -0.98 3.25
CA SER A 33 -8.84 -2.13 3.21
C SER A 33 -7.45 -1.78 2.67
N HIS A 34 -7.25 -0.59 2.11
CA HIS A 34 -5.96 -0.11 1.58
C HIS A 34 -5.43 1.05 2.44
N PRO A 35 -5.12 0.86 3.73
CA PRO A 35 -4.62 1.94 4.57
C PRO A 35 -3.24 2.43 4.10
N SER A 36 -2.89 3.65 4.53
CA SER A 36 -1.53 4.19 4.35
C SER A 36 -0.49 3.25 4.99
N PRO A 37 0.66 3.02 4.35
CA PRO A 37 1.73 2.18 4.90
C PRO A 37 2.43 2.78 6.12
N ASP A 38 2.20 4.06 6.45
CA ASP A 38 2.85 4.74 7.58
C ASP A 38 2.56 4.10 8.94
N LYS A 39 1.48 3.32 9.03
CA LYS A 39 1.12 2.56 10.23
C LYS A 39 0.77 1.12 9.84
N PRO A 40 1.57 0.13 10.25
CA PRO A 40 1.22 -1.26 9.99
C PRO A 40 -0.12 -1.60 10.67
N PRO A 41 -0.94 -2.46 10.04
CA PRO A 41 -2.15 -2.98 10.66
C PRO A 41 -1.88 -3.65 12.02
N ILE A 42 -2.86 -3.62 12.92
CA ILE A 42 -2.75 -4.23 14.27
C ILE A 42 -2.44 -5.73 14.21
N ASP A 43 -2.88 -6.40 13.13
CA ASP A 43 -2.68 -7.83 12.88
C ASP A 43 -1.41 -8.16 12.06
N TYR A 44 -0.55 -7.17 11.81
CA TYR A 44 0.74 -7.38 11.13
C TYR A 44 1.80 -7.86 12.12
N THR A 45 2.29 -9.09 11.93
CA THR A 45 3.33 -9.72 12.76
C THR A 45 4.70 -9.75 12.08
N GLY A 46 4.85 -9.08 10.94
CA GLY A 46 6.11 -9.03 10.20
C GLY A 46 7.12 -8.05 10.80
N PRO A 47 8.35 -8.02 10.28
CA PRO A 47 9.38 -7.08 10.72
C PRO A 47 8.92 -5.63 10.50
N THR A 48 9.39 -4.70 11.33
CA THR A 48 9.11 -3.26 11.14
C THR A 48 9.52 -2.86 9.72
N PRO A 49 8.57 -2.46 8.87
CA PRO A 49 8.82 -2.31 7.45
C PRO A 49 9.73 -1.12 7.22
N SER A 50 10.68 -1.27 6.31
CA SER A 50 11.36 -0.11 5.74
C SER A 50 10.30 0.79 5.13
N ILE A 51 10.45 2.11 5.34
CA ILE A 51 9.68 3.13 4.62
C ILE A 51 9.67 2.71 3.16
N LEU A 52 8.50 2.67 2.51
CA LEU A 52 8.41 2.29 1.09
C LEU A 52 9.18 3.32 0.26
N THR A 53 10.46 3.07 0.01
CA THR A 53 11.38 4.03 -0.63
C THR A 53 11.25 4.04 -2.14
N ASN A 54 10.78 2.93 -2.73
CA ASN A 54 10.73 2.71 -4.17
C ASN A 54 9.30 2.83 -4.73
N LEU A 55 8.32 3.08 -3.86
CA LEU A 55 6.91 3.22 -4.20
C LEU A 55 6.38 4.57 -3.73
N THR A 56 5.72 5.29 -4.63
CA THR A 56 4.84 6.40 -4.24
C THR A 56 3.39 5.94 -4.34
N LEU A 57 2.68 5.88 -3.21
CA LEU A 57 1.29 5.49 -3.18
C LEU A 57 0.37 6.70 -3.39
N ILE A 58 -0.52 6.61 -4.37
CA ILE A 58 -1.49 7.66 -4.72
C ILE A 58 -2.88 7.08 -4.58
N PHE A 59 -3.66 7.59 -3.63
CA PHE A 59 -5.06 7.21 -3.47
C PHE A 59 -5.96 8.08 -4.33
N LEU A 60 -6.79 7.43 -5.15
CA LEU A 60 -7.86 8.09 -5.86
C LEU A 60 -8.87 8.66 -4.85
N PRO A 61 -9.48 9.83 -5.14
CA PRO A 61 -10.56 10.33 -4.32
C PRO A 61 -11.68 9.28 -4.24
N PRO A 62 -12.38 9.16 -3.11
CA PRO A 62 -13.47 8.20 -2.97
C PRO A 62 -14.48 8.42 -4.11
N CYS A 63 -14.81 7.33 -4.82
CA CYS A 63 -15.79 7.37 -5.90
C CYS A 63 -17.13 7.88 -5.35
N LYS A 64 -17.42 9.16 -5.59
CA LYS A 64 -18.75 9.76 -5.38
C LYS A 64 -19.66 9.47 -6.56
N THR A 65 -19.71 8.23 -7.05
CA THR A 65 -20.88 7.80 -7.82
C THR A 65 -22.03 7.83 -6.82
N ALA A 66 -22.73 8.97 -6.84
CA ALA A 66 -23.89 9.26 -6.03
C ALA A 66 -24.85 8.08 -6.08
N TYR A 67 -25.34 7.71 -4.91
CA TYR A 67 -26.60 7.00 -4.68
C TYR A 67 -27.48 6.95 -5.94
N LEU A 68 -27.54 5.78 -6.58
CA LEU A 68 -28.67 5.42 -7.43
C LEU A 68 -29.77 4.84 -6.55
#